data_AF-A0A7Z9VK74-F1
#
_entry.id   AF-A0A7Z9VK74-F1
#
_cell.length_a   1.000
_cell.length_b   1.000
_cell.length_c   1.000
_cell.angle_alpha   90.00
_cell.angle_beta   90.00
_cell.angle_gamma   90.00
#
_symmetry.space_group_name_H-M   'P 1'
#
loop_
_entity.id
_entity.type
_entity.pdbx_description
1 polymer ?
#
loop_
_entity_poly.entity_id
_entity_poly.type
_entity_poly.pdbx_seq_one_letter_code
_entity_poly.pdbx_strand_id
1 'polypeptide(L)'
;MNIIVFEDHQALNLEPISLTRAVFEIRYGAVTLLERIENLCPAASIGLWVRELLVDLTQEIHSRKEVNQSPHENTLWLNARVIWTKELIAEIRNCSSSIFMMEDKFLGANLSKSASDDWINAGGPLS
;
A
#
# COMPACT_ATOMS: atom_id res chain seq x y z
N MET A 1 -2.24 -8.53 -12.02
CA MET A 1 -1.56 -8.52 -10.71
C MET A 1 -2.27 -7.49 -9.87
N ASN A 2 -2.63 -7.83 -8.64
CA ASN A 2 -3.28 -6.89 -7.73
C ASN A 2 -2.29 -6.39 -6.71
N ILE A 3 -2.36 -5.08 -6.48
CA ILE A 3 -1.54 -4.39 -5.51
C ILE A 3 -2.48 -3.62 -4.60
N ILE A 4 -2.21 -3.66 -3.30
CA ILE A 4 -2.74 -2.66 -2.37
C ILE A 4 -1.57 -1.83 -1.86
N VAL A 5 -1.63 -0.53 -2.10
CA VAL A 5 -0.68 0.44 -1.53
C VAL A 5 -1.26 0.92 -0.20
N PHE A 6 -0.56 0.67 0.89
CA PHE A 6 -1.11 0.88 2.24
C PHE A 6 -0.31 1.88 3.08
N GLU A 7 -1.00 2.50 4.04
CA GLU A 7 -0.41 3.23 5.16
C GLU A 7 -0.41 2.39 6.44
N ASP A 8 0.58 2.65 7.31
CA ASP A 8 0.63 2.16 8.68
C ASP A 8 0.68 3.34 9.66
N HIS A 9 0.73 3.07 10.97
CA HIS A 9 0.86 4.12 11.99
C HIS A 9 2.10 5.01 11.82
N GLN A 10 3.16 4.49 11.18
CA GLN A 10 4.37 5.26 10.90
C GLN A 10 4.17 6.29 9.79
N ALA A 11 3.01 6.34 9.13
CA ALA A 11 2.62 7.45 8.27
C ALA A 11 2.68 8.81 9.00
N LEU A 12 2.41 8.84 10.30
CA LEU A 12 2.47 10.05 11.13
C LEU A 12 3.92 10.56 11.36
N ASN A 13 4.93 9.76 11.04
CA ASN A 13 6.32 10.25 11.04
C ASN A 13 6.61 11.24 9.89
N LEU A 14 5.66 11.39 8.94
CA LEU A 14 5.73 12.30 7.80
C LEU A 14 4.81 13.53 7.98
N GLU A 15 4.42 13.81 9.22
CA GLU A 15 3.76 15.05 9.57
C GLU A 15 4.66 16.27 9.27
N PRO A 16 4.09 17.43 8.93
CA PRO A 16 2.66 17.72 8.89
C PRO A 16 1.97 17.28 7.59
N ILE A 17 2.72 16.76 6.61
CA ILE A 17 2.19 16.48 5.27
C ILE A 17 1.14 15.38 5.33
N SER A 18 1.44 14.28 6.03
CA SER A 18 0.54 13.13 6.18
C SER A 18 -0.71 13.41 7.03
N LEU A 19 -0.87 14.61 7.62
CA LEU A 19 -2.11 14.99 8.31
C LEU A 19 -3.29 15.20 7.36
N THR A 20 -3.01 15.66 6.13
CA THR A 20 -4.05 16.14 5.20
C THR A 20 -4.21 15.27 3.96
N ARG A 21 -3.37 14.25 3.82
CA ARG A 21 -3.30 13.38 2.64
C ARG A 21 -2.62 12.07 2.99
N ALA A 22 -2.82 11.05 2.15
CA ALA A 22 -2.13 9.79 2.33
C ALA A 22 -0.65 9.88 1.93
N VAL A 23 0.21 9.06 2.53
CA VAL A 23 1.66 9.04 2.26
C VAL A 23 1.95 8.82 0.79
N PHE A 24 1.19 7.97 0.11
CA PHE A 24 1.43 7.68 -1.31
C PHE A 24 1.18 8.90 -2.22
N GLU A 25 0.55 9.96 -1.72
CA GLU A 25 0.32 11.23 -2.44
C GLU A 25 1.48 12.22 -2.27
N ILE A 26 2.48 11.89 -1.46
CA ILE A 26 3.69 12.69 -1.31
C ILE A 26 4.47 12.67 -2.63
N ARG A 27 4.94 13.85 -3.05
CA ARG A 27 5.77 14.00 -4.25
C ARG A 27 7.20 13.52 -4.02
N TYR A 28 7.68 12.75 -4.97
CA TYR A 28 9.06 12.32 -5.12
C TYR A 28 9.56 12.70 -6.52
N GLY A 29 10.25 13.84 -6.60
CA GLY A 29 10.63 14.44 -7.87
C GLY A 29 9.42 14.98 -8.63
N ALA A 30 9.23 14.52 -9.87
CA ALA A 30 8.14 14.98 -10.74
C ALA A 30 6.79 14.27 -10.53
N VAL A 31 6.78 13.16 -9.78
CA VAL A 31 5.60 12.30 -9.58
C VAL A 31 5.34 12.07 -8.09
N THR A 32 4.17 11.53 -7.75
CA THR A 32 3.85 11.02 -6.41
C THR A 32 4.40 9.61 -6.21
N LEU A 33 4.43 9.14 -4.96
CA LEU A 33 4.81 7.76 -4.65
C LEU A 33 3.82 6.74 -5.26
N LEU A 34 2.53 7.06 -5.34
CA LEU A 34 1.52 6.25 -6.02
C LEU A 34 1.80 6.16 -7.53
N GLU A 35 1.95 7.31 -8.19
CA GLU A 35 2.28 7.37 -9.63
C GLU A 35 3.58 6.63 -9.94
N ARG A 36 4.54 6.67 -9.02
CA ARG A 36 5.78 5.90 -9.15
C ARG A 36 5.50 4.39 -9.19
N ILE A 37 4.63 3.86 -8.32
CA ILE A 37 4.25 2.44 -8.30
C ILE A 37 3.46 2.09 -9.58
N GLU A 38 2.53 2.93 -10.00
CA GLU A 38 1.78 2.77 -11.26
C GLU A 38 2.73 2.67 -12.47
N ASN A 39 3.73 3.54 -12.54
CA ASN A 39 4.74 3.51 -13.60
C ASN A 39 5.64 2.26 -13.55
N LEU A 40 5.93 1.73 -12.36
CA LEU A 40 6.66 0.47 -12.21
C LEU A 40 5.81 -0.75 -12.59
N CYS A 41 4.48 -0.66 -12.39
CA CYS A 41 3.53 -1.76 -12.57
C CYS A 41 2.32 -1.34 -13.43
N PRO A 42 2.51 -0.97 -14.71
CA PRO A 42 1.47 -0.33 -15.52
C PRO A 42 0.25 -1.21 -15.83
N ALA A 43 0.39 -2.53 -15.70
CA ALA A 43 -0.70 -3.50 -15.92
C ALA A 43 -1.30 -4.04 -14.61
N ALA A 44 -0.95 -3.46 -13.46
CA ALA A 44 -1.49 -3.87 -12.18
C ALA A 44 -2.83 -3.16 -11.89
N SER A 45 -3.76 -3.88 -11.25
CA SER A 45 -4.88 -3.25 -10.57
C SER A 45 -4.39 -2.79 -9.20
N ILE A 46 -4.62 -1.52 -8.86
CA ILE A 46 -4.10 -0.91 -7.64
C ILE A 46 -5.25 -0.39 -6.77
N GLY A 47 -5.41 -1.01 -5.61
CA GLY A 47 -6.22 -0.52 -4.50
C GLY A 47 -5.39 0.27 -3.49
N LEU A 48 -6.08 0.99 -2.61
CA LEU A 48 -5.47 1.86 -1.60
C LEU A 48 -5.96 1.46 -0.20
N TRP A 49 -5.07 1.52 0.77
CA TRP A 49 -5.42 1.32 2.18
C TRP A 49 -4.89 2.47 3.01
N VAL A 50 -5.78 3.25 3.62
CA VAL A 50 -5.46 4.49 4.34
C VAL A 50 -6.07 4.48 5.74
N ARG A 51 -5.59 5.38 6.58
CA ARG A 51 -6.21 5.68 7.89
C ARG A 51 -7.68 6.08 7.72
N GLU A 52 -8.53 5.67 8.67
CA GLU A 52 -9.98 5.88 8.63
C GLU A 52 -10.40 7.31 8.28
N LEU A 53 -9.75 8.30 8.90
CA LEU A 53 -10.01 9.73 8.68
C LEU A 53 -9.78 10.21 7.23
N LEU A 54 -9.04 9.45 6.43
CA LEU A 54 -8.71 9.78 5.04
C LEU A 54 -9.49 8.94 4.02
N VAL A 55 -10.32 7.98 4.44
CA VAL A 55 -11.02 7.07 3.51
C VAL A 55 -11.88 7.82 2.51
N ASP A 56 -12.78 8.68 3.00
CA ASP A 56 -13.70 9.44 2.15
C ASP A 56 -12.95 10.37 1.18
N LEU A 57 -11.97 11.12 1.71
CA LEU A 57 -11.15 12.04 0.91
C LEU A 57 -10.34 11.28 -0.16
N THR A 58 -9.74 10.15 0.21
CA THR A 58 -8.96 9.32 -0.71
C THR A 58 -9.87 8.75 -1.80
N GLN A 59 -11.08 8.32 -1.45
CA GLN A 59 -12.04 7.79 -2.41
C GLN A 59 -12.53 8.86 -3.39
N GLU A 60 -12.70 10.10 -2.93
CA GLU A 60 -13.03 11.25 -3.77
C GLU A 60 -11.90 11.57 -4.78
N ILE A 61 -10.66 11.67 -4.29
CA ILE A 61 -9.48 11.99 -5.12
C ILE A 61 -9.19 10.84 -6.11
N HIS A 62 -9.25 9.59 -5.65
CA HIS A 62 -8.92 8.38 -6.41
C HIS A 62 -10.18 7.59 -6.78
N SER A 63 -11.19 8.25 -7.35
CA SER A 63 -12.52 7.69 -7.69
C SER A 63 -12.56 6.40 -8.52
N ARG A 64 -11.44 5.98 -9.12
CA ARG A 64 -11.31 4.74 -9.91
C ARG A 64 -10.62 3.60 -9.16
N LYS A 65 -10.21 3.82 -7.92
CA LYS A 65 -9.53 2.83 -7.08
C LYS A 65 -10.44 2.44 -5.93
N GLU A 66 -10.32 1.19 -5.51
CA GLU A 66 -10.94 0.70 -4.28
C GLU A 66 -10.12 1.20 -3.09
N VAL A 67 -10.80 1.77 -2.10
CA VAL A 67 -10.19 2.28 -0.87
C VAL A 67 -10.70 1.46 0.32
N ASN A 68 -9.77 0.96 1.14
CA ASN A 68 -10.02 0.13 2.33
C ASN A 68 -10.95 -1.07 2.05
N GLN A 69 -10.84 -1.67 0.86
CA GLN A 69 -11.56 -2.89 0.50
C GLN A 69 -10.66 -4.11 0.64
N SER A 70 -11.24 -5.22 1.11
CA SER A 70 -10.54 -6.50 1.17
C SER A 70 -10.31 -7.04 -0.24
N PRO A 71 -9.11 -7.57 -0.55
CA PRO A 71 -8.80 -8.04 -1.89
C PRO A 71 -9.63 -9.26 -2.27
N HIS A 72 -9.94 -9.40 -3.55
CA HIS A 72 -10.69 -10.54 -4.09
C HIS A 72 -9.81 -11.75 -4.44
N GLU A 73 -8.49 -11.57 -4.48
CA GLU A 73 -7.52 -12.60 -4.86
C GLU A 73 -6.14 -12.32 -4.22
N ASN A 74 -5.13 -13.12 -4.59
CA ASN A 74 -3.77 -12.93 -4.09
C ASN A 74 -3.25 -11.54 -4.45
N THR A 75 -2.71 -10.86 -3.45
CA THR A 75 -2.45 -9.42 -3.55
C THR A 75 -1.10 -9.08 -2.95
N LEU A 76 -0.39 -8.22 -3.68
CA LEU A 76 0.86 -7.64 -3.24
C LEU A 76 0.57 -6.39 -2.41
N TRP A 77 0.91 -6.43 -1.14
CA TRP A 77 0.77 -5.31 -0.21
C TRP A 77 2.08 -4.53 -0.18
N LEU A 78 2.03 -3.23 -0.51
CA LEU A 78 3.21 -2.36 -0.57
C LEU A 78 3.01 -1.15 0.33
N ASN A 79 3.89 -0.98 1.32
CA ASN A 79 3.83 0.17 2.22
C ASN A 79 4.19 1.44 1.44
N ALA A 80 3.35 2.48 1.57
CA ALA A 80 3.52 3.76 0.90
C ALA A 80 4.80 4.51 1.32
N ARG A 81 5.36 4.23 2.49
CA ARG A 81 6.60 4.88 2.99
C ARG A 81 7.87 4.36 2.33
N VAL A 82 7.79 3.27 1.58
CA VAL A 82 8.95 2.63 0.94
C VAL A 82 9.14 3.18 -0.46
N ILE A 83 10.38 3.55 -0.80
CA ILE A 83 10.75 3.89 -2.18
C ILE A 83 10.98 2.60 -2.98
N TRP A 84 9.89 2.05 -3.51
CA TRP A 84 9.94 0.81 -4.28
C TRP A 84 10.77 0.93 -5.56
N THR A 85 11.47 -0.15 -5.90
CA THR A 85 12.08 -0.35 -7.21
C THR A 85 11.46 -1.56 -7.91
N LYS A 86 11.72 -1.71 -9.21
CA LYS A 86 11.20 -2.85 -9.97
C LYS A 86 11.74 -4.17 -9.43
N GLU A 87 13.00 -4.18 -8.99
CA GLU A 87 13.71 -5.32 -8.45
C GLU A 87 13.09 -5.76 -7.12
N LEU A 88 12.89 -4.81 -6.20
CA LEU A 88 12.24 -5.09 -4.91
C LEU A 88 10.84 -5.64 -5.10
N ILE A 89 10.01 -5.02 -5.94
CA ILE A 89 8.65 -5.49 -6.24
C ILE A 89 8.68 -6.92 -6.82
N ALA A 90 9.61 -7.20 -7.73
CA ALA A 90 9.75 -8.53 -8.32
C ALA A 90 10.16 -9.57 -7.27
N GLU A 91 11.02 -9.21 -6.32
CA GLU A 91 11.46 -10.07 -5.22
C GLU A 91 10.27 -10.50 -4.34
N ILE A 92 9.46 -9.54 -3.85
CA ILE A 92 8.27 -9.86 -3.05
C ILE A 92 7.29 -10.73 -3.83
N ARG A 93 7.06 -10.37 -5.09
CA ARG A 93 6.10 -11.09 -5.95
C ARG A 93 6.51 -12.55 -6.17
N ASN A 94 7.80 -12.82 -6.37
CA ASN A 94 8.27 -14.16 -6.71
C ASN A 94 8.35 -15.10 -5.48
N CYS A 95 8.26 -14.56 -4.27
CA CYS A 95 8.24 -15.33 -3.03
C CYS A 95 6.79 -15.48 -2.54
N SER A 96 6.17 -16.64 -2.77
CA SER A 96 4.80 -16.91 -2.34
C SER A 96 4.68 -16.88 -0.81
N SER A 97 3.78 -16.05 -0.27
CA SER A 97 3.57 -15.85 1.18
C SER A 97 4.80 -15.30 1.92
N SER A 98 5.52 -14.39 1.28
CA SER A 98 6.65 -13.69 1.90
C SER A 98 6.21 -12.38 2.55
N ILE A 99 6.84 -12.07 3.68
CA ILE A 99 6.71 -10.81 4.41
C ILE A 99 8.07 -10.12 4.37
N PHE A 100 8.08 -8.85 3.99
CA PHE A 100 9.24 -7.99 3.95
C PHE A 100 9.22 -7.09 5.18
N MET A 101 10.20 -7.31 6.07
CA MET A 101 10.38 -6.53 7.28
C MET A 101 11.71 -5.78 7.24
N MET A 102 11.75 -4.61 7.86
CA MET A 102 13.00 -3.97 8.26
C MET A 102 12.94 -3.70 9.74
N GLU A 103 13.79 -4.37 10.52
CA GLU A 103 13.63 -4.45 11.98
C GLU A 103 12.22 -4.97 12.30
N ASP A 104 11.44 -4.24 13.10
CA ASP A 104 10.06 -4.58 13.45
C ASP A 104 9.01 -3.94 12.52
N LYS A 105 9.43 -3.37 11.38
CA LYS A 105 8.56 -2.60 10.48
C LYS A 105 8.10 -3.46 9.31
N PHE A 106 6.78 -3.61 9.18
CA PHE A 106 6.16 -4.28 8.04
C PHE A 106 6.17 -3.38 6.80
N LEU A 107 6.93 -3.79 5.79
CA LEU A 107 7.14 -3.01 4.56
C LEU A 107 6.30 -3.53 3.41
N GLY A 108 6.04 -4.82 3.33
CA GLY A 108 5.18 -5.37 2.29
C GLY A 108 5.06 -6.88 2.37
N ALA A 109 4.14 -7.44 1.60
CA ALA A 109 3.95 -8.89 1.55
C ALA A 109 3.23 -9.32 0.28
N ASN A 110 3.44 -10.57 -0.13
CA ASN A 110 2.62 -11.21 -1.16
C ASN A 110 1.68 -12.21 -0.47
N LEU A 111 0.45 -11.78 -0.21
CA LEU A 111 -0.51 -12.53 0.59
C LEU A 111 -1.55 -13.22 -0.30
N SER A 112 -1.97 -14.41 0.12
CA SER A 112 -3.18 -15.00 -0.42
C SER A 112 -4.40 -14.18 -0.03
N LYS A 113 -5.54 -14.41 -0.69
CA LYS A 113 -6.81 -13.80 -0.29
C LYS A 113 -7.15 -14.09 1.17
N SER A 114 -7.05 -15.35 1.60
CA SER A 114 -7.32 -15.76 2.99
C SER A 114 -6.36 -15.10 3.99
N ALA A 115 -5.06 -15.06 3.67
CA ALA A 115 -4.08 -14.43 4.55
C ALA A 115 -4.29 -12.91 4.66
N SER A 116 -4.76 -12.27 3.58
CA SER A 116 -5.13 -10.87 3.59
C SER A 116 -6.34 -10.63 4.50
N ASP A 117 -7.40 -11.45 4.39
CA ASP A 117 -8.57 -11.34 5.25
C ASP A 117 -8.22 -11.55 6.73
N ASP A 118 -7.42 -12.58 7.04
CA ASP A 118 -6.97 -12.88 8.40
C ASP A 118 -6.18 -11.70 8.99
N TRP A 119 -5.29 -11.10 8.19
CA TRP A 119 -4.52 -9.94 8.61
C TRP A 119 -5.41 -8.71 8.84
N ILE A 120 -6.35 -8.42 7.93
CA ILE A 120 -7.31 -7.32 8.07
C ILE A 120 -8.17 -7.50 9.34
N ASN A 121 -8.67 -8.71 9.58
CA ASN A 121 -9.47 -9.03 10.77
C ASN A 121 -8.67 -8.88 12.09
N ALA A 122 -7.34 -9.03 12.03
CA ALA A 122 -6.44 -8.78 13.14
C ALA A 122 -6.07 -7.30 13.34
N GLY A 123 -6.66 -6.38 12.55
CA GLY A 123 -6.41 -4.94 12.58
C GLY A 123 -5.62 -4.42 11.36
N GLY A 124 -5.10 -5.32 10.53
CA GLY A 124 -4.52 -5.01 9.23
C GLY A 124 -3.30 -4.09 9.29
N PRO A 125 -3.11 -3.23 8.26
CA PRO A 125 -2.02 -2.26 8.22
C PRO A 125 -1.98 -1.24 9.36
N LEU A 126 -3.10 -1.04 10.06
CA LEU A 126 -3.31 -0.02 11.09
C LEU A 126 -3.46 -0.64 12.49
N SER A 127 -2.97 -1.87 12.68
CA SER A 127 -2.87 -2.54 13.99
C SER A 127 -1.60 -2.14 14.75
#